data_AF-A0A6A5FT79-F1
#
_entry.id   AF-A0A6A5FT79-F1
#
_cell.length_a   1.000
_cell.length_b   1.000
_cell.length_c   1.000
_cell.angle_alpha   90.00
_cell.angle_beta   90.00
_cell.angle_gamma   90.00
#
_symmetry.space_group_name_H-M   'P 1'
#
loop_
_entity.id
_entity.type
_entity.pdbx_description
1 polymer ?
#
loop_
_entity_poly.entity_id
_entity_poly.type
_entity_poly.pdbx_seq_one_letter_code
_entity_poly.pdbx_strand_id
1 'polypeptide(L)'
;MLSRAQLPRQGVPPVAEMQRRMDNLYRKEKAFLKRTDPTLFLSAQQIHDLGTRYLLLGTTTSLISTGHAFIDATIISIIRCGYGSILLPILRLLSAGDCTFPFAANCITLFTMLCGFVPDETYDNGLAYKQYALALRDATMPYFEFIVITPDHLNLYRQLTENCVSRDHLELLTKWFTKKPPSILKGLMYLYNDYPYGGIWNDSGRELYGVHFYRTVENCFQAFPYLFTGKVVDVLTVDATIQELSNNNIADLMIFEDKLAVYRRLVDTRYLEKASYLNLFFIMKTHHGNHLDSPDTNLLSYMENALKTVRGMEKNTIRNLCVIPHVFEEESLDRNNAGLTSSSIAAALLEDLIRTRRAKVFANVNHGEYSIDTFVNKFEALLGPMEKFQNHHVNPVEIIEFAKTELFDFFVVVTISAHNLALEDIILKFNEYRSIANAFSKLIIVGVDNLPRQRGLEHLDNVMLVSGVNENTFLVLDKILRFG
;
A
#
# COMPACT_ATOMS: atom_id res chain seq x y z
N MET A 1 7.04 27.73 17.75
CA MET A 1 6.01 28.07 16.74
C MET A 1 6.60 27.78 15.37
N LEU A 2 6.33 26.61 14.80
CA LEU A 2 6.96 26.16 13.56
C LEU A 2 5.93 25.50 12.63
N SER A 3 5.84 26.06 11.43
CA SER A 3 5.72 25.40 10.12
C SER A 3 4.77 24.19 10.02
N ARG A 4 3.53 24.47 9.61
CA ARG A 4 2.73 23.56 8.78
C ARG A 4 2.94 23.97 7.32
N ALA A 5 4.03 23.51 6.70
CA ALA A 5 4.06 23.40 5.25
C ALA A 5 3.26 22.16 4.86
N GLN A 6 1.93 22.30 4.88
CA GLN A 6 1.07 21.42 4.10
C GLN A 6 1.35 21.77 2.63
N LEU A 7 1.54 20.77 1.77
CA LEU A 7 1.24 20.94 0.35
C LEU A 7 -0.07 21.73 0.25
N PRO A 8 -0.18 22.76 -0.62
CA PRO A 8 -1.38 23.57 -0.69
C PRO A 8 -2.56 22.61 -0.81
N ARG A 9 -3.44 22.63 0.20
CA ARG A 9 -4.76 21.98 0.13
C ARG A 9 -5.50 22.69 -0.98
N GLN A 10 -5.23 22.31 -2.23
CA GLN A 10 -5.95 22.79 -3.39
C GLN A 10 -7.39 22.30 -3.25
N GLY A 11 -8.32 23.22 -3.47
CA GLY A 11 -9.63 23.25 -2.85
C GLY A 11 -10.36 21.91 -2.84
N VAL A 12 -10.79 21.49 -1.65
CA VAL A 12 -11.91 20.55 -1.54
C VAL A 12 -13.03 21.12 -2.42
N PRO A 13 -13.57 20.39 -3.40
CA PRO A 13 -14.66 20.88 -4.24
C PRO A 13 -15.76 21.45 -3.34
N PRO A 14 -16.43 22.56 -3.73
CA PRO A 14 -17.38 23.24 -2.87
C PRO A 14 -18.35 22.21 -2.30
N VAL A 15 -18.53 22.20 -0.97
CA VAL A 15 -19.36 21.18 -0.28
C VAL A 15 -20.73 21.07 -0.94
N ALA A 16 -21.28 22.18 -1.43
CA ALA A 16 -22.54 22.24 -2.17
C ALA A 16 -22.50 21.53 -3.55
N GLU A 17 -21.41 21.62 -4.31
CA GLU A 17 -21.29 20.95 -5.61
C GLU A 17 -21.15 19.43 -5.43
N MET A 18 -20.33 18.99 -4.48
CA MET A 18 -20.21 17.57 -4.15
C MET A 18 -21.54 16.99 -3.66
N GLN A 19 -22.26 17.74 -2.82
CA GLN A 19 -23.58 17.32 -2.34
C GLN A 19 -24.56 17.14 -3.51
N ARG A 20 -24.59 18.09 -4.45
CA ARG A 20 -25.47 18.02 -5.62
C ARG A 20 -25.17 16.81 -6.51
N ARG A 21 -23.89 16.47 -6.71
CA ARG A 21 -23.46 15.28 -7.47
C ARG A 21 -23.91 14.00 -6.75
N MET A 22 -23.72 13.92 -5.43
CA MET A 22 -24.17 12.78 -4.62
C MET A 22 -25.69 12.61 -4.63
N ASP A 23 -26.46 13.70 -4.49
CA ASP A 23 -27.93 13.65 -4.53
C ASP A 23 -28.44 13.14 -5.90
N ASN A 24 -27.77 13.52 -6.99
CA ASN A 24 -28.08 13.02 -8.32
C ASN A 24 -27.77 11.52 -8.44
N LEU A 25 -26.62 11.07 -7.93
CA LEU A 25 -26.25 9.66 -7.89
C LEU A 25 -27.30 8.83 -7.14
N TYR A 26 -27.66 9.21 -5.91
CA TYR A 26 -28.68 8.49 -5.13
C TYR A 26 -30.04 8.40 -5.85
N ARG A 27 -30.43 9.45 -6.56
CA ARG A 27 -31.67 9.44 -7.36
C ARG A 27 -31.60 8.43 -8.50
N LYS A 28 -30.48 8.40 -9.24
CA LYS A 28 -30.30 7.48 -10.38
C LYS A 28 -30.13 6.04 -9.93
N GLU A 29 -29.42 5.82 -8.83
CA GLU A 29 -29.27 4.52 -8.18
C GLU A 29 -30.62 3.94 -7.76
N LYS A 30 -31.45 4.70 -7.04
CA LYS A 30 -32.79 4.28 -6.65
C LYS A 30 -33.69 3.98 -7.85
N ALA A 31 -33.53 4.69 -8.96
CA ALA A 31 -34.29 4.43 -10.19
C ALA A 31 -33.82 3.14 -10.89
N PHE A 32 -32.52 2.84 -10.84
CA PHE A 32 -31.95 1.60 -11.37
C PHE A 32 -32.41 0.39 -10.53
N LEU A 33 -32.20 0.41 -9.22
CA LEU A 33 -32.56 -0.67 -8.29
C LEU A 33 -34.07 -1.00 -8.27
N LYS A 34 -34.94 -0.07 -8.67
CA LYS A 34 -36.38 -0.34 -8.83
C LYS A 34 -36.73 -1.17 -10.06
N ARG A 35 -35.82 -1.25 -11.04
CA ARG A 35 -36.03 -1.89 -12.35
C ARG A 35 -35.24 -3.17 -12.50
N THR A 36 -34.35 -3.47 -11.56
CA THR A 36 -33.54 -4.67 -11.50
C THR A 36 -33.80 -5.37 -10.18
N ASP A 37 -34.06 -6.68 -10.21
CA ASP A 37 -33.88 -7.49 -9.03
C ASP A 37 -32.37 -7.63 -8.78
N PRO A 38 -31.82 -7.10 -7.69
CA PRO A 38 -30.39 -7.23 -7.43
C PRO A 38 -30.06 -8.71 -7.24
N THR A 39 -29.18 -9.24 -8.09
CA THR A 39 -28.66 -10.61 -7.98
C THR A 39 -27.65 -10.77 -6.83
N LEU A 40 -27.20 -9.64 -6.26
CA LEU A 40 -26.25 -9.57 -5.17
C LEU A 40 -26.98 -9.41 -3.83
N PHE A 41 -27.04 -10.48 -3.05
CA PHE A 41 -27.64 -10.50 -1.70
C PHE A 41 -26.63 -10.07 -0.64
N LEU A 42 -26.12 -8.83 -0.74
CA LEU A 42 -25.25 -8.23 0.27
C LEU A 42 -25.95 -7.05 0.95
N SER A 43 -25.82 -6.96 2.27
CA SER A 43 -26.19 -5.77 3.02
C SER A 43 -25.23 -4.62 2.72
N ALA A 44 -25.69 -3.38 2.93
CA ALA A 44 -24.85 -2.20 2.76
C ALA A 44 -23.57 -2.24 3.63
N GLN A 45 -23.66 -2.84 4.82
CA GLN A 45 -22.50 -3.01 5.70
C GLN A 45 -21.48 -3.98 5.10
N GLN A 46 -21.91 -5.11 4.55
CA GLN A 46 -21.00 -6.06 3.89
C GLN A 46 -20.30 -5.43 2.68
N ILE A 47 -21.01 -4.61 1.90
CA ILE A 47 -20.43 -3.86 0.78
C ILE A 47 -19.39 -2.86 1.29
N HIS A 48 -19.70 -2.14 2.37
CA HIS A 48 -18.78 -1.23 3.01
C HIS A 48 -17.51 -1.93 3.50
N ASP A 49 -17.65 -3.09 4.13
CA ASP A 49 -16.52 -3.88 4.66
C ASP A 49 -15.64 -4.42 3.52
N LEU A 50 -16.24 -4.91 2.42
CA LEU A 50 -15.51 -5.33 1.22
C LEU A 50 -14.78 -4.17 0.55
N GLY A 51 -15.42 -3.00 0.43
CA GLY A 51 -14.78 -1.81 -0.13
C GLY A 51 -13.62 -1.30 0.73
N THR A 52 -13.79 -1.34 2.06
CA THR A 52 -12.73 -1.00 3.01
C THR A 52 -11.57 -1.99 2.91
N ARG A 53 -11.86 -3.29 2.85
CA ARG A 53 -10.88 -4.34 2.65
C ARG A 53 -10.11 -4.14 1.34
N TYR A 54 -10.81 -3.87 0.24
CA TYR A 54 -10.18 -3.63 -1.05
C TYR A 54 -9.23 -2.43 -1.02
N LEU A 55 -9.64 -1.30 -0.45
CA LEU A 55 -8.75 -0.13 -0.39
C LEU A 55 -7.53 -0.36 0.52
N LEU A 56 -7.69 -1.15 1.58
CA LEU A 56 -6.59 -1.49 2.48
C LEU A 56 -5.63 -2.53 1.87
N LEU A 57 -6.15 -3.52 1.15
CA LEU A 57 -5.41 -4.75 0.82
C LEU A 57 -5.24 -4.99 -0.69
N GLY A 58 -5.94 -4.23 -1.55
CA GLY A 58 -5.96 -4.40 -3.00
C GLY A 58 -6.85 -5.55 -3.50
N THR A 59 -7.59 -6.19 -2.59
CA THR A 59 -8.41 -7.39 -2.89
C THR A 59 -9.59 -7.51 -1.94
N THR A 60 -10.69 -8.12 -2.39
CA THR A 60 -11.81 -8.54 -1.55
C THR A 60 -11.67 -9.95 -0.97
N THR A 61 -10.65 -10.71 -1.39
CA THR A 61 -10.42 -12.10 -0.96
C THR A 61 -9.43 -12.21 0.22
N SER A 62 -9.22 -13.42 0.72
CA SER A 62 -8.18 -13.73 1.72
C SER A 62 -6.75 -13.79 1.15
N LEU A 63 -6.59 -13.81 -0.17
CA LEU A 63 -5.30 -13.84 -0.84
C LEU A 63 -4.87 -12.43 -1.22
N ILE A 64 -3.85 -11.93 -0.54
CA ILE A 64 -3.24 -10.61 -0.74
C ILE A 64 -1.95 -10.81 -1.55
N SER A 65 -1.91 -10.27 -2.75
CA SER A 65 -0.68 -10.17 -3.54
C SER A 65 -0.15 -8.75 -3.44
N THR A 66 0.97 -8.58 -2.74
CA THR A 66 1.56 -7.25 -2.51
C THR A 66 2.25 -6.74 -3.78
N GLY A 67 2.19 -5.42 -4.00
CA GLY A 67 2.84 -4.76 -5.14
C GLY A 67 2.03 -4.71 -6.44
N HIS A 68 0.81 -5.25 -6.47
CA HIS A 68 -0.05 -5.23 -7.65
C HIS A 68 -1.41 -4.62 -7.32
N ALA A 69 -1.88 -3.71 -8.17
CA ALA A 69 -3.24 -3.19 -8.10
C ALA A 69 -4.14 -4.04 -9.02
N PHE A 70 -5.13 -4.72 -8.44
CA PHE A 70 -6.00 -5.61 -9.20
C PHE A 70 -7.37 -5.00 -9.42
N ILE A 71 -7.88 -5.16 -10.64
CA ILE A 71 -9.29 -4.97 -10.93
C ILE A 71 -10.05 -6.12 -10.25
N ASP A 72 -10.81 -5.79 -9.21
CA ASP A 72 -11.50 -6.77 -8.39
C ASP A 72 -12.92 -7.04 -8.90
N ALA A 73 -13.20 -8.29 -9.25
CA ALA A 73 -14.47 -8.71 -9.82
C ALA A 73 -15.66 -8.52 -8.85
N THR A 74 -15.44 -8.67 -7.54
CA THR A 74 -16.46 -8.41 -6.52
C THR A 74 -16.81 -6.93 -6.49
N ILE A 75 -15.81 -6.05 -6.53
CA ILE A 75 -16.03 -4.60 -6.58
C ILE A 75 -16.76 -4.20 -7.87
N ILE A 76 -16.35 -4.74 -9.03
CA ILE A 76 -17.08 -4.54 -10.29
C ILE A 76 -18.53 -5.00 -10.16
N SER A 77 -18.78 -6.17 -9.58
CA SER A 77 -20.12 -6.71 -9.37
C SER A 77 -20.99 -5.80 -8.49
N ILE A 78 -20.43 -5.28 -7.39
CA ILE A 78 -21.08 -4.29 -6.51
C ILE A 78 -21.49 -3.05 -7.31
N ILE A 79 -20.58 -2.49 -8.12
CA ILE A 79 -20.85 -1.30 -8.94
C ILE A 79 -21.95 -1.61 -9.95
N ARG A 80 -21.84 -2.73 -10.66
CA ARG A 80 -22.78 -3.21 -11.67
C ARG A 80 -24.20 -3.44 -11.11
N CYS A 81 -24.28 -3.91 -9.86
CA CYS A 81 -25.55 -4.10 -9.15
C CYS A 81 -26.17 -2.81 -8.62
N GLY A 82 -25.55 -1.65 -8.83
CA GLY A 82 -26.12 -0.37 -8.44
C GLY A 82 -25.76 0.07 -7.02
N TYR A 83 -24.63 -0.38 -6.47
CA TYR A 83 -24.22 -0.05 -5.09
C TYR A 83 -22.94 0.79 -5.00
N GLY A 84 -22.53 1.43 -6.11
CA GLY A 84 -21.31 2.22 -6.19
C GLY A 84 -21.27 3.43 -5.24
N SER A 85 -22.43 3.98 -4.86
CA SER A 85 -22.48 5.09 -3.90
C SER A 85 -21.96 4.74 -2.51
N ILE A 86 -21.97 3.46 -2.11
CA ILE A 86 -21.43 2.99 -0.83
C ILE A 86 -19.89 3.04 -0.82
N LEU A 87 -19.25 2.86 -1.98
CA LEU A 87 -17.79 2.81 -2.11
C LEU A 87 -17.15 4.20 -2.15
N LEU A 88 -17.89 5.23 -2.60
CA LEU A 88 -17.41 6.61 -2.74
C LEU A 88 -16.94 7.25 -1.42
N PRO A 89 -17.69 7.16 -0.31
CA PRO A 89 -17.22 7.65 0.99
C PRO A 89 -15.92 7.00 1.45
N ILE A 90 -15.71 5.72 1.13
CA ILE A 90 -14.51 4.97 1.51
C ILE A 90 -13.30 5.50 0.73
N LEU A 91 -13.46 5.71 -0.59
CA LEU A 91 -12.45 6.34 -1.43
C LEU A 91 -12.08 7.75 -0.92
N ARG A 92 -13.08 8.53 -0.50
CA ARG A 92 -12.86 9.87 0.06
C ARG A 92 -12.10 9.85 1.38
N LEU A 93 -12.45 8.94 2.30
CA LEU A 93 -11.84 8.89 3.62
C LEU A 93 -10.35 8.54 3.52
N LEU A 94 -9.99 7.65 2.60
CA LEU A 94 -8.62 7.19 2.45
C LEU A 94 -7.78 8.13 1.58
N SER A 95 -8.34 8.80 0.58
CA SER A 95 -7.65 9.87 -0.19
C SER A 95 -7.31 11.13 0.64
N ALA A 96 -7.93 11.31 1.81
CA ALA A 96 -7.67 12.45 2.70
C ALA A 96 -6.53 12.21 3.72
N GLY A 97 -6.10 10.96 3.93
CA GLY A 97 -4.90 10.63 4.69
C GLY A 97 -3.71 10.51 3.76
N ASP A 98 -2.51 10.93 4.18
CA ASP A 98 -1.26 10.85 3.39
C ASP A 98 -1.16 9.48 2.69
N CYS A 99 -1.51 9.45 1.40
CA CYS A 99 -1.60 8.23 0.60
C CYS A 99 -0.19 7.85 0.16
N THR A 100 0.59 7.28 1.06
CA THR A 100 1.82 6.58 0.67
C THR A 100 1.44 5.34 -0.13
N PHE A 101 2.26 4.96 -1.11
CA PHE A 101 2.20 3.62 -1.69
C PHE A 101 2.25 2.58 -0.55
N PRO A 102 1.48 1.48 -0.62
CA PRO A 102 0.73 0.94 -1.76
C PRO A 102 -0.74 1.39 -1.82
N PHE A 103 -1.22 2.17 -0.83
CA PHE A 103 -2.63 2.55 -0.71
C PHE A 103 -3.10 3.45 -1.86
N ALA A 104 -2.19 4.27 -2.40
CA ALA A 104 -2.46 5.08 -3.58
C ALA A 104 -2.85 4.22 -4.79
N ALA A 105 -2.19 3.08 -5.00
CA ALA A 105 -2.50 2.17 -6.10
C ALA A 105 -3.93 1.60 -6.00
N ASN A 106 -4.34 1.15 -4.81
CA ASN A 106 -5.70 0.67 -4.58
C ASN A 106 -6.75 1.77 -4.77
N CYS A 107 -6.45 3.01 -4.33
CA CYS A 107 -7.33 4.15 -4.54
C CYS A 107 -7.48 4.50 -6.03
N ILE A 108 -6.39 4.48 -6.79
CA ILE A 108 -6.40 4.71 -8.23
C ILE A 108 -7.25 3.65 -8.93
N THR A 109 -7.07 2.37 -8.60
CA THR A 109 -7.84 1.28 -9.21
C THR A 109 -9.32 1.31 -8.82
N LEU A 110 -9.66 1.61 -7.56
CA LEU A 110 -11.06 1.81 -7.19
C LEU A 110 -11.66 3.00 -7.94
N PHE A 111 -10.92 4.10 -8.07
CA PHE A 111 -11.34 5.27 -8.81
C PHE A 111 -11.64 4.94 -10.29
N THR A 112 -10.76 4.19 -10.97
CA THR A 112 -10.98 3.80 -12.37
C THR A 112 -12.19 2.88 -12.53
N MET A 113 -12.40 1.94 -11.59
CA MET A 113 -13.60 1.08 -11.56
C MET A 113 -14.88 1.90 -11.35
N LEU A 114 -14.91 2.83 -10.39
CA LEU A 114 -16.07 3.68 -10.11
C LEU A 114 -16.41 4.64 -11.27
N CYS A 115 -15.40 5.12 -12.00
CA CYS A 115 -15.61 5.89 -13.21
C CYS A 115 -16.11 5.05 -14.40
N GLY A 116 -15.99 3.73 -14.31
CA GLY A 116 -16.29 2.82 -15.42
C GLY A 116 -15.35 3.03 -16.61
N PHE A 117 -14.06 3.26 -16.35
CA PHE A 117 -13.03 3.36 -17.39
C PHE A 117 -12.29 2.05 -17.66
N VAL A 118 -12.49 1.06 -16.80
CA VAL A 118 -11.96 -0.28 -17.00
C VAL A 118 -12.74 -0.96 -18.14
N PRO A 119 -12.07 -1.62 -19.11
CA PRO A 119 -12.75 -2.29 -20.21
C PRO A 119 -13.73 -3.35 -19.69
N ASP A 120 -14.98 -3.21 -20.10
CA ASP A 120 -16.07 -4.09 -19.74
C ASP A 120 -16.93 -4.36 -20.99
N GLU A 121 -16.41 -5.22 -21.87
CA GLU A 121 -16.92 -5.40 -23.24
C GLU A 121 -18.32 -6.02 -23.32
N THR A 122 -18.95 -6.38 -22.18
CA THR A 122 -20.15 -7.23 -22.18
C THR A 122 -21.33 -6.72 -21.32
N TYR A 123 -21.21 -5.58 -20.64
CA TYR A 123 -22.22 -5.13 -19.68
C TYR A 123 -23.14 -4.01 -20.22
N ASP A 124 -24.15 -4.35 -21.03
CA ASP A 124 -25.24 -3.42 -21.42
C ASP A 124 -26.56 -3.74 -20.69
N ASN A 125 -26.71 -3.20 -19.48
CA ASN A 125 -27.94 -3.30 -18.67
C ASN A 125 -29.00 -2.24 -19.04
N GLY A 126 -28.96 -1.68 -20.25
CA GLY A 126 -29.94 -0.74 -20.74
C GLY A 126 -29.85 0.67 -20.12
N LEU A 127 -30.84 1.51 -20.45
CA LEU A 127 -30.78 2.96 -20.19
C LEU A 127 -30.68 3.33 -18.69
N ALA A 128 -31.34 2.57 -17.81
CA ALA A 128 -31.33 2.87 -16.38
C ALA A 128 -29.94 2.70 -15.76
N TYR A 129 -29.24 1.61 -16.13
CA TYR A 129 -27.85 1.40 -15.72
C TYR A 129 -26.94 2.49 -16.28
N LYS A 130 -27.06 2.82 -17.57
CA LYS A 130 -26.26 3.90 -18.20
C LYS A 130 -26.41 5.23 -17.46
N GLN A 131 -27.62 5.60 -17.05
CA GLN A 131 -27.86 6.83 -16.28
C GLN A 131 -27.26 6.77 -14.86
N TYR A 132 -27.29 5.61 -14.21
CA TYR A 132 -26.63 5.40 -12.92
C TYR A 132 -25.11 5.49 -13.06
N ALA A 133 -24.51 4.77 -14.02
CA ALA A 133 -23.07 4.75 -14.24
C ALA A 133 -22.52 6.15 -14.59
N LEU A 134 -23.23 6.93 -15.40
CA LEU A 134 -22.88 8.33 -15.68
C LEU A 134 -22.93 9.20 -14.43
N ALA A 135 -23.96 9.06 -13.58
CA ALA A 135 -24.05 9.81 -12.34
C ALA A 135 -22.96 9.39 -11.32
N LEU A 136 -22.59 8.11 -11.30
CA LEU A 136 -21.50 7.60 -10.47
C LEU A 136 -20.16 8.18 -10.92
N ARG A 137 -19.89 8.18 -12.23
CA ARG A 137 -18.70 8.81 -12.81
C ARG A 137 -18.62 10.28 -12.45
N ASP A 138 -19.69 11.04 -12.66
CA ASP A 138 -19.73 12.48 -12.36
C ASP A 138 -19.49 12.76 -10.86
N ALA A 139 -19.99 11.91 -9.96
CA ALA A 139 -19.70 12.01 -8.53
C ALA A 139 -18.26 11.60 -8.15
N THR A 140 -17.61 10.76 -8.96
CA THR A 140 -16.27 10.21 -8.70
C THR A 140 -15.15 11.11 -9.23
N MET A 141 -15.30 11.67 -10.43
CA MET A 141 -14.24 12.45 -11.11
C MET A 141 -13.55 13.53 -10.27
N PRO A 142 -14.24 14.29 -9.37
CA PRO A 142 -13.59 15.30 -8.55
C PRO A 142 -12.48 14.76 -7.62
N TYR A 143 -12.45 13.46 -7.32
CA TYR A 143 -11.42 12.86 -6.48
C TYR A 143 -10.07 12.65 -7.20
N PHE A 144 -10.04 12.76 -8.53
CA PHE A 144 -8.85 12.46 -9.35
C PHE A 144 -7.60 13.23 -8.91
N GLU A 145 -7.72 14.53 -8.68
CA GLU A 145 -6.59 15.42 -8.34
C GLU A 145 -5.96 15.09 -6.98
N PHE A 146 -6.72 14.45 -6.08
CA PHE A 146 -6.26 14.05 -4.75
C PHE A 146 -5.64 12.65 -4.73
N ILE A 147 -5.95 11.84 -5.73
CA ILE A 147 -5.52 10.44 -5.81
C ILE A 147 -4.32 10.33 -6.76
N VAL A 148 -4.35 11.00 -7.92
CA VAL A 148 -3.34 10.90 -8.97
C VAL A 148 -2.36 12.07 -8.87
N ILE A 149 -1.44 11.96 -7.90
CA ILE A 149 -0.49 13.04 -7.56
C ILE A 149 0.81 12.97 -8.38
N THR A 150 1.53 11.85 -8.32
CA THR A 150 2.87 11.66 -8.91
C THR A 150 2.80 11.11 -10.34
N PRO A 151 3.92 11.15 -11.10
CA PRO A 151 4.01 10.51 -12.41
C PRO A 151 3.73 9.00 -12.38
N ASP A 152 4.15 8.28 -11.34
CA ASP A 152 3.86 6.85 -11.18
C ASP A 152 2.37 6.58 -10.98
N HIS A 153 1.68 7.43 -10.19
CA HIS A 153 0.22 7.37 -10.08
C HIS A 153 -0.46 7.56 -11.44
N LEU A 154 0.01 8.53 -12.24
CA LEU A 154 -0.52 8.78 -13.57
C LEU A 154 -0.24 7.60 -14.50
N ASN A 155 0.93 6.97 -14.38
CA ASN A 155 1.29 5.79 -15.16
C ASN A 155 0.34 4.63 -14.87
N LEU A 156 0.12 4.33 -13.59
CA LEU A 156 -0.81 3.29 -13.17
C LEU A 156 -2.23 3.59 -13.68
N TYR A 157 -2.71 4.83 -13.53
CA TYR A 157 -4.01 5.24 -14.07
C TYR A 157 -4.10 4.99 -15.58
N ARG A 158 -3.05 5.32 -16.35
CA ARG A 158 -3.01 5.08 -17.80
C ARG A 158 -3.04 3.60 -18.15
N GLN A 159 -2.26 2.77 -17.47
CA GLN A 159 -2.27 1.31 -17.67
C GLN A 159 -3.66 0.73 -17.42
N LEU A 160 -4.33 1.16 -16.35
CA LEU A 160 -5.68 0.70 -16.01
C LEU A 160 -6.77 1.18 -16.99
N THR A 161 -6.46 2.19 -17.82
CA THR A 161 -7.42 2.86 -18.70
C THR A 161 -6.97 2.88 -20.16
N GLU A 162 -6.03 2.02 -20.54
CA GLU A 162 -5.41 2.01 -21.87
C GLU A 162 -6.42 1.87 -23.02
N ASN A 163 -7.53 1.14 -22.77
CA ASN A 163 -8.59 0.89 -23.74
C ASN A 163 -9.76 1.88 -23.63
N CYS A 164 -9.67 2.91 -22.77
CA CYS A 164 -10.74 3.88 -22.56
C CYS A 164 -10.58 5.08 -23.52
N VAL A 165 -11.57 5.29 -24.41
CA VAL A 165 -11.59 6.41 -25.36
C VAL A 165 -12.63 7.46 -24.98
N SER A 166 -12.91 7.63 -23.68
CA SER A 166 -13.96 8.56 -23.23
C SER A 166 -13.45 10.00 -23.13
N ARG A 167 -14.32 10.98 -23.47
CA ARG A 167 -14.01 12.41 -23.28
C ARG A 167 -13.64 12.74 -21.82
N ASP A 168 -14.35 12.13 -20.86
CA ASP A 168 -14.12 12.33 -19.43
C ASP A 168 -12.70 11.86 -19.03
N HIS A 169 -12.24 10.72 -19.57
CA HIS A 169 -10.90 10.21 -19.35
C HIS A 169 -9.82 11.17 -19.89
N LEU A 170 -10.00 11.65 -21.12
CA LEU A 170 -9.11 12.62 -21.75
C LEU A 170 -9.04 13.93 -20.96
N GLU A 171 -10.18 14.39 -20.40
CA GLU A 171 -10.24 15.57 -19.55
C GLU A 171 -9.42 15.40 -18.26
N LEU A 172 -9.47 14.22 -17.62
CA LEU A 172 -8.70 13.93 -16.42
C LEU A 172 -7.19 13.93 -16.68
N LEU A 173 -6.75 13.37 -17.82
CA LEU A 173 -5.34 13.45 -18.23
C LEU A 173 -4.90 14.92 -18.36
N THR A 174 -5.71 15.77 -18.99
CA THR A 174 -5.41 17.20 -19.10
C THR A 174 -5.44 17.92 -17.74
N LYS A 175 -6.36 17.55 -16.83
CA LYS A 175 -6.42 18.11 -15.46
C LYS A 175 -5.13 17.86 -14.69
N TRP A 176 -4.51 16.69 -14.85
CA TRP A 176 -3.29 16.36 -14.14
C TRP A 176 -2.16 17.38 -14.36
N PHE A 177 -2.02 17.87 -15.60
CA PHE A 177 -1.04 18.90 -15.96
C PHE A 177 -1.49 20.30 -15.56
N THR A 178 -2.74 20.65 -15.85
CA THR A 178 -3.22 22.04 -15.77
C THR A 178 -3.50 22.54 -14.35
N LYS A 179 -3.69 21.63 -13.39
CA LYS A 179 -4.02 21.96 -11.99
C LYS A 179 -2.79 22.14 -11.10
N LYS A 180 -1.64 21.63 -11.52
CA LYS A 180 -0.38 21.74 -10.76
C LYS A 180 0.22 23.14 -10.93
N PRO A 181 0.78 23.74 -9.86
CA PRO A 181 1.57 24.95 -10.00
C PRO A 181 2.74 24.73 -10.98
N PRO A 182 3.08 25.71 -11.84
CA PRO A 182 4.16 25.53 -12.83
C PRO A 182 5.51 25.13 -12.23
N SER A 183 5.84 25.61 -11.02
CA SER A 183 7.06 25.23 -10.31
C SER A 183 7.09 23.74 -9.95
N ILE A 184 5.97 23.21 -9.45
CA ILE A 184 5.83 21.80 -9.09
C ILE A 184 5.81 20.93 -10.35
N LEU A 185 5.08 21.33 -11.39
CA LEU A 185 5.03 20.58 -12.65
C LEU A 185 6.42 20.47 -13.28
N LYS A 186 7.15 21.58 -13.37
CA LYS A 186 8.56 21.57 -13.84
C LYS A 186 9.42 20.65 -12.99
N GLY A 187 9.31 20.76 -11.66
CA GLY A 187 10.06 19.90 -10.74
C GLY A 187 9.80 18.42 -10.97
N LEU A 188 8.53 18.00 -11.07
CA LEU A 188 8.17 16.61 -11.38
C LEU A 188 8.73 16.15 -12.74
N MET A 189 8.67 17.01 -13.76
CA MET A 189 9.24 16.70 -15.07
C MET A 189 10.76 16.49 -15.02
N TYR A 190 11.48 17.20 -14.15
CA TYR A 190 12.91 16.96 -13.91
C TYR A 190 13.20 15.69 -13.14
N LEU A 191 12.49 15.48 -12.04
CA LEU A 191 12.72 14.32 -11.15
C LEU A 191 12.40 13.00 -11.84
N TYR A 192 11.43 13.00 -12.77
CA TYR A 192 11.02 11.86 -13.57
C TYR A 192 11.24 12.14 -15.07
N ASN A 193 12.46 12.55 -15.44
CA ASN A 193 12.82 12.96 -16.81
C ASN A 193 12.57 11.90 -17.90
N ASP A 194 12.65 10.60 -17.55
CA ASP A 194 12.41 9.48 -18.48
C ASP A 194 10.91 9.23 -18.74
N TYR A 195 10.03 9.94 -18.03
CA TYR A 195 8.60 9.76 -18.16
C TYR A 195 8.05 10.42 -19.45
N PRO A 196 7.15 9.77 -20.21
CA PRO A 196 6.71 10.21 -21.54
C PRO A 196 5.67 11.33 -21.49
N TYR A 197 5.95 12.44 -20.78
CA TYR A 197 5.04 13.57 -20.59
C TYR A 197 4.49 14.13 -21.90
N GLY A 198 5.35 14.27 -22.92
CA GLY A 198 4.96 14.85 -24.21
C GLY A 198 3.94 13.99 -24.95
N GLY A 199 4.13 12.66 -24.95
CA GLY A 199 3.17 11.71 -25.52
C GLY A 199 1.82 11.81 -24.81
N ILE A 200 1.82 11.77 -23.48
CA ILE A 200 0.59 11.87 -22.68
C ILE A 200 -0.13 13.19 -22.92
N TRP A 201 0.62 14.29 -22.98
CA TRP A 201 0.05 15.61 -23.24
C TRP A 201 -0.56 15.71 -24.63
N ASN A 202 0.09 15.15 -25.65
CA ASN A 202 -0.41 15.10 -27.01
C ASN A 202 -1.68 14.26 -27.14
N ASP A 203 -1.73 13.13 -26.43
CA ASP A 203 -2.86 12.21 -26.41
C ASP A 203 -3.97 12.68 -25.46
N SER A 204 -3.73 13.72 -24.66
CA SER A 204 -4.72 14.27 -23.75
C SER A 204 -5.77 15.11 -24.50
N GLY A 205 -6.93 15.31 -23.87
CA GLY A 205 -7.98 16.20 -24.37
C GLY A 205 -7.62 17.69 -24.24
N ARG A 206 -6.38 18.09 -24.55
CA ARG A 206 -5.87 19.46 -24.37
C ARG A 206 -6.68 20.52 -25.11
N GLU A 207 -7.32 20.13 -26.22
CA GLU A 207 -8.23 20.98 -26.99
C GLU A 207 -9.51 21.37 -26.22
N LEU A 208 -9.84 20.61 -25.16
CA LEU A 208 -10.99 20.87 -24.29
C LEU A 208 -10.74 22.03 -23.31
N TYR A 209 -9.51 22.55 -23.22
CA TYR A 209 -9.10 23.61 -22.29
C TYR A 209 -8.70 24.91 -23.01
N GLY A 210 -8.90 26.04 -22.34
CA GLY A 210 -8.59 27.36 -22.90
C GLY A 210 -7.10 27.60 -23.15
N VAL A 211 -6.80 28.44 -24.15
CA VAL A 211 -5.43 28.77 -24.64
C VAL A 211 -4.45 29.19 -23.55
N HIS A 212 -4.92 29.80 -22.45
CA HIS A 212 -4.05 30.17 -21.34
C HIS A 212 -3.44 28.96 -20.62
N PHE A 213 -4.24 27.94 -20.30
CA PHE A 213 -3.77 26.73 -19.61
C PHE A 213 -2.78 25.96 -20.47
N TYR A 214 -3.04 25.91 -21.77
CA TYR A 214 -2.17 25.34 -22.78
C TYR A 214 -0.77 25.98 -22.76
N ARG A 215 -0.68 27.32 -22.82
CA ARG A 215 0.60 28.03 -22.80
C ARG A 215 1.39 27.81 -21.51
N THR A 216 0.70 27.71 -20.36
CA THR A 216 1.39 27.48 -19.08
C THR A 216 2.06 26.12 -19.03
N VAL A 217 1.41 25.06 -19.54
CA VAL A 217 1.97 23.71 -19.61
C VAL A 217 3.08 23.64 -20.67
N GLU A 218 2.86 24.22 -21.86
CA GLU A 218 3.91 24.28 -22.90
C GLU A 218 5.17 25.02 -22.44
N ASN A 219 5.03 26.10 -21.68
CA ASN A 219 6.19 26.79 -21.09
C ASN A 219 6.97 25.90 -20.11
N CYS A 220 6.33 24.88 -19.52
CA CYS A 220 7.02 23.88 -18.71
C CYS A 220 7.81 22.91 -19.58
N PHE A 221 7.23 22.46 -20.70
CA PHE A 221 7.93 21.64 -21.71
C PHE A 221 9.09 22.37 -22.37
N GLN A 222 8.93 23.65 -22.74
CA GLN A 222 10.00 24.46 -23.33
C GLN A 222 11.12 24.75 -22.32
N ALA A 223 10.81 24.80 -21.03
CA ALA A 223 11.80 24.97 -19.97
C ALA A 223 12.57 23.67 -19.65
N PHE A 224 12.25 22.56 -20.31
CA PHE A 224 12.91 21.26 -20.17
C PHE A 224 13.86 21.03 -21.36
N PRO A 225 15.14 20.63 -21.17
CA PRO A 225 15.79 20.15 -19.95
C PRO A 225 16.77 21.16 -19.30
N TYR A 226 16.46 22.47 -19.25
CA TYR A 226 17.27 23.45 -18.50
C TYR A 226 17.31 23.24 -16.97
N LEU A 227 18.48 22.86 -16.44
CA LEU A 227 18.88 22.73 -15.02
C LEU A 227 17.78 22.99 -13.95
N PHE A 228 17.36 21.93 -13.24
CA PHE A 228 16.53 22.07 -12.04
C PHE A 228 17.28 22.89 -10.98
N THR A 229 16.74 24.07 -10.64
CA THR A 229 17.32 24.99 -9.65
C THR A 229 16.54 25.00 -8.32
N GLY A 230 15.57 24.09 -8.18
CA GLY A 230 14.74 23.95 -6.99
C GLY A 230 15.28 22.93 -5.99
N LYS A 231 14.55 22.76 -4.89
CA LYS A 231 14.79 21.72 -3.89
C LYS A 231 13.90 20.52 -4.19
N VAL A 232 14.45 19.31 -4.14
CA VAL A 232 13.67 18.07 -4.31
C VAL A 232 12.58 17.98 -3.25
N VAL A 233 12.91 18.34 -2.00
CA VAL A 233 11.96 18.26 -0.87
C VAL A 233 10.82 19.29 -0.97
N ASP A 234 10.98 20.37 -1.75
CA ASP A 234 9.88 21.32 -1.97
C ASP A 234 8.87 20.77 -3.00
N VAL A 235 9.31 19.87 -3.88
CA VAL A 235 8.47 19.22 -4.88
C VAL A 235 7.77 17.99 -4.29
N LEU A 236 8.52 17.13 -3.58
CA LEU A 236 8.04 15.84 -3.08
C LEU A 236 7.64 15.85 -1.59
N THR A 237 8.11 16.82 -0.79
CA THR A 237 8.19 16.75 0.69
C THR A 237 9.29 15.81 1.18
N VAL A 238 9.80 16.05 2.39
CA VAL A 238 10.90 15.25 2.97
C VAL A 238 10.55 13.77 3.10
N ASP A 239 9.33 13.45 3.53
CA ASP A 239 8.91 12.05 3.75
C ASP A 239 8.81 11.31 2.42
N ALA A 240 8.24 11.92 1.38
CA ALA A 240 8.20 11.28 0.06
C ALA A 240 9.59 11.23 -0.58
N THR A 241 10.44 12.24 -0.38
CA THR A 241 11.84 12.16 -0.84
C THR A 241 12.55 10.95 -0.24
N ILE A 242 12.34 10.63 1.05
CA ILE A 242 12.89 9.40 1.66
C ILE A 242 12.37 8.14 0.95
N GLN A 243 11.07 8.06 0.67
CA GLN A 243 10.46 6.91 -0.03
C GLN A 243 11.02 6.72 -1.45
N GLU A 244 11.45 7.82 -2.07
CA GLU A 244 11.95 7.85 -3.45
C GLU A 244 13.49 7.79 -3.57
N LEU A 245 14.24 7.59 -2.48
CA LEU A 245 15.71 7.53 -2.53
C LEU A 245 16.25 6.35 -3.36
N SER A 246 15.41 5.36 -3.63
CA SER A 246 15.69 4.26 -4.56
C SER A 246 15.75 4.71 -6.03
N ASN A 247 15.22 5.88 -6.36
CA ASN A 247 15.26 6.45 -7.70
C ASN A 247 16.52 7.31 -7.87
N ASN A 248 17.41 6.91 -8.79
CA ASN A 248 18.70 7.56 -9.01
C ASN A 248 18.56 9.03 -9.40
N ASN A 249 17.60 9.36 -10.27
CA ASN A 249 17.38 10.74 -10.67
C ASN A 249 17.03 11.62 -9.47
N ILE A 250 16.21 11.11 -8.54
CA ILE A 250 15.82 11.84 -7.34
C ILE A 250 17.01 11.95 -6.38
N ALA A 251 17.73 10.85 -6.16
CA ALA A 251 18.88 10.81 -5.26
C ALA A 251 20.03 11.72 -5.70
N ASP A 252 20.36 11.71 -6.99
CA ASP A 252 21.46 12.49 -7.59
C ASP A 252 21.15 13.99 -7.65
N LEU A 253 19.87 14.36 -7.79
CA LEU A 253 19.43 15.76 -7.84
C LEU A 253 19.31 16.42 -6.46
N MET A 254 19.42 15.68 -5.36
CA MET A 254 19.36 16.26 -4.02
C MET A 254 20.53 17.19 -3.74
N ILE A 255 20.24 18.47 -3.53
CA ILE A 255 21.25 19.42 -3.09
C ILE A 255 21.54 19.25 -1.58
N PHE A 256 22.59 19.91 -1.08
CA PHE A 256 22.97 19.83 0.34
C PHE A 256 21.81 20.11 1.30
N GLU A 257 20.95 21.07 0.97
CA GLU A 257 19.80 21.44 1.81
C GLU A 257 18.71 20.35 1.83
N ASP A 258 18.49 19.64 0.71
CA ASP A 258 17.61 18.47 0.64
C ASP A 258 18.14 17.36 1.55
N LYS A 259 19.43 17.03 1.40
CA LYS A 259 20.10 16.00 2.21
C LYS A 259 20.02 16.32 3.70
N LEU A 260 20.24 17.58 4.09
CA LEU A 260 20.13 18.00 5.49
C LEU A 260 18.71 17.83 6.04
N ALA A 261 17.67 18.11 5.24
CA ALA A 261 16.29 17.88 5.62
C ALA A 261 15.99 16.39 5.81
N VAL A 262 16.48 15.54 4.90
CA VAL A 262 16.39 14.07 4.98
C VAL A 262 17.10 13.56 6.23
N TYR A 263 18.34 13.97 6.50
CA TYR A 263 19.11 13.55 7.68
C TYR A 263 18.38 13.90 8.98
N ARG A 264 17.86 15.13 9.08
CA ARG A 264 17.08 15.58 10.24
C ARG A 264 15.83 14.73 10.45
N ARG A 265 15.21 14.27 9.37
CA ARG A 265 14.01 13.42 9.45
C ARG A 265 14.35 11.98 9.83
N LEU A 266 15.48 11.44 9.36
CA LEU A 266 15.97 10.10 9.71
C LEU A 266 16.43 9.96 11.18
N VAL A 267 16.62 11.08 11.90
CA VAL A 267 16.88 11.07 13.35
C VAL A 267 15.68 11.54 14.19
N ASP A 268 14.56 11.90 13.57
CA ASP A 268 13.36 12.34 14.26
C ASP A 268 12.63 11.14 14.87
N THR A 269 12.64 11.05 16.20
CA THR A 269 11.96 10.00 16.96
C THR A 269 10.49 9.83 16.56
N ARG A 270 9.76 10.92 16.30
CA ARG A 270 8.33 10.86 15.95
C ARG A 270 8.09 10.26 14.57
N TYR A 271 9.05 10.42 13.66
CA TYR A 271 9.04 9.77 12.37
C TYR A 271 9.34 8.27 12.53
N LEU A 272 10.44 7.96 13.21
CA LEU A 272 10.93 6.59 13.38
C LEU A 272 9.97 5.68 14.15
N GLU A 273 9.23 6.21 15.13
CA GLU A 273 8.17 5.47 15.84
C GLU A 273 7.11 4.90 14.88
N LYS A 274 6.83 5.61 13.77
CA LYS A 274 5.84 5.25 12.76
C LYS A 274 6.44 4.53 11.56
N ALA A 275 7.75 4.65 11.35
CA ALA A 275 8.44 4.06 10.22
C ALA A 275 8.38 2.52 10.28
N SER A 276 8.41 1.90 9.11
CA SER A 276 8.60 0.46 8.94
C SER A 276 10.08 0.16 8.77
N TYR A 277 10.58 -0.82 9.53
CA TYR A 277 11.95 -1.32 9.35
C TYR A 277 12.12 -1.92 7.94
N LEU A 278 11.15 -2.73 7.51
CA LEU A 278 11.11 -3.32 6.17
C LEU A 278 11.23 -2.25 5.08
N ASN A 279 10.41 -1.20 5.14
CA ASN A 279 10.41 -0.12 4.16
C ASN A 279 11.77 0.59 4.07
N LEU A 280 12.30 1.05 5.22
CA LEU A 280 13.61 1.73 5.25
C LEU A 280 14.75 0.81 4.81
N PHE A 281 14.66 -0.49 5.09
CA PHE A 281 15.65 -1.49 4.69
C PHE A 281 15.69 -1.66 3.17
N PHE A 282 14.52 -1.77 2.54
CA PHE A 282 14.40 -1.79 1.07
C PHE A 282 15.00 -0.54 0.45
N ILE A 283 14.60 0.65 0.92
CA ILE A 283 15.10 1.93 0.39
C ILE A 283 16.63 1.98 0.50
N MET A 284 17.19 1.64 1.66
CA MET A 284 18.63 1.69 1.90
C MET A 284 19.39 0.73 0.98
N LYS A 285 18.93 -0.51 0.86
CA LYS A 285 19.58 -1.55 0.06
C LYS A 285 19.52 -1.23 -1.43
N THR A 286 18.35 -0.82 -1.93
CA THR A 286 18.19 -0.43 -3.33
C THR A 286 19.02 0.81 -3.66
N HIS A 287 18.99 1.84 -2.80
CA HIS A 287 19.84 3.02 -2.97
C HIS A 287 21.33 2.65 -3.00
N HIS A 288 21.80 1.83 -2.06
CA HIS A 288 23.18 1.39 -2.01
C HIS A 288 23.59 0.60 -3.26
N GLY A 289 22.75 -0.35 -3.70
CA GLY A 289 22.97 -1.15 -4.91
C GLY A 289 23.03 -0.31 -6.19
N ASN A 290 22.27 0.78 -6.25
CA ASN A 290 22.28 1.68 -7.40
C ASN A 290 23.49 2.62 -7.44
N HIS A 291 24.15 2.86 -6.31
CA HIS A 291 25.26 3.82 -6.18
C HIS A 291 26.55 3.14 -5.68
N LEU A 292 26.78 1.87 -6.07
CA LEU A 292 27.96 1.10 -5.64
C LEU A 292 29.29 1.80 -5.98
N ASP A 293 29.36 2.47 -7.12
CA ASP A 293 30.58 3.13 -7.59
C ASP A 293 30.86 4.48 -6.89
N SER A 294 29.84 5.12 -6.32
CA SER A 294 29.96 6.41 -5.63
C SER A 294 28.89 6.57 -4.52
N PRO A 295 28.98 5.78 -3.44
CA PRO A 295 27.95 5.78 -2.40
C PRO A 295 27.97 7.08 -1.57
N ASP A 296 26.79 7.64 -1.28
CA ASP A 296 26.66 8.70 -0.28
C ASP A 296 26.80 8.09 1.13
N THR A 297 28.04 8.02 1.61
CA THR A 297 28.39 7.39 2.88
C THR A 297 27.69 8.03 4.09
N ASN A 298 27.44 9.34 4.03
CA ASN A 298 26.71 10.04 5.09
C ASN A 298 25.25 9.59 5.11
N LEU A 299 24.57 9.63 3.96
CA LEU A 299 23.18 9.18 3.86
C LEU A 299 23.02 7.73 4.32
N LEU A 300 23.90 6.83 3.86
CA LEU A 300 23.90 5.43 4.28
C LEU A 300 24.08 5.29 5.79
N SER A 301 25.01 6.02 6.40
CA SER A 301 25.20 6.02 7.85
C SER A 301 23.95 6.49 8.60
N TYR A 302 23.27 7.54 8.13
CA TYR A 302 22.00 7.99 8.71
C TYR A 302 20.90 6.94 8.58
N MET A 303 20.79 6.26 7.43
CA MET A 303 19.81 5.19 7.21
C MET A 303 20.08 3.96 8.08
N GLU A 304 21.34 3.53 8.20
CA GLU A 304 21.74 2.43 9.09
C GLU A 304 21.44 2.74 10.56
N ASN A 305 21.73 3.97 11.00
CA ASN A 305 21.40 4.43 12.33
C ASN A 305 19.88 4.50 12.56
N ALA A 306 19.12 4.95 11.56
CA ALA A 306 17.66 4.94 11.60
C ALA A 306 17.11 3.50 11.74
N LEU A 307 17.62 2.55 10.96
CA LEU A 307 17.24 1.12 11.07
C LEU A 307 17.56 0.54 12.44
N LYS A 308 18.76 0.80 12.96
CA LYS A 308 19.16 0.36 14.30
C LYS A 308 18.23 0.93 15.38
N THR A 309 17.84 2.19 15.23
CA THR A 309 16.93 2.89 16.14
C THR A 309 15.52 2.29 16.06
N VAL A 310 14.95 2.17 14.85
CA VAL A 310 13.62 1.58 14.62
C VAL A 310 13.54 0.15 15.17
N ARG A 311 14.60 -0.65 14.99
CA ARG A 311 14.68 -2.02 15.52
C ARG A 311 14.55 -2.09 17.04
N GLY A 312 15.07 -1.08 17.74
CA GLY A 312 15.02 -0.96 19.20
C GLY A 312 13.79 -0.21 19.72
N MET A 313 12.93 0.30 18.84
CA MET A 313 11.73 1.03 19.21
C MET A 313 10.51 0.10 19.28
N GLU A 314 9.90 0.06 20.44
CA GLU A 314 8.66 -0.67 20.66
C GLU A 314 7.47 0.00 19.96
N LYS A 315 6.68 -0.79 19.24
CA LYS A 315 5.45 -0.34 18.60
C LYS A 315 4.25 -0.71 19.44
N ASN A 316 3.47 0.28 19.85
CA ASN A 316 2.24 0.04 20.60
C ASN A 316 1.13 -0.48 19.67
N THR A 317 0.67 -1.70 19.93
CA THR A 317 -0.59 -2.25 19.42
C THR A 317 -1.38 -2.85 20.57
N ILE A 318 -2.70 -2.96 20.39
CA ILE A 318 -3.60 -3.50 21.42
C ILE A 318 -3.67 -5.04 21.34
N ARG A 319 -3.37 -5.62 20.18
CA ARG A 319 -3.58 -7.04 19.88
C ARG A 319 -2.39 -7.90 20.27
N ASN A 320 -2.67 -9.08 20.83
CA ASN A 320 -1.67 -10.10 21.15
C ASN A 320 -1.29 -10.86 19.88
N LEU A 321 0.00 -10.90 19.55
CA LEU A 321 0.50 -11.47 18.31
C LEU A 321 1.45 -12.64 18.58
N CYS A 322 1.18 -13.80 17.99
CA CYS A 322 2.11 -14.91 17.92
C CYS A 322 2.83 -14.84 16.56
N VAL A 323 4.12 -14.52 16.56
CA VAL A 323 4.96 -14.50 15.35
C VAL A 323 5.69 -15.83 15.26
N ILE A 324 5.56 -16.51 14.12
CA ILE A 324 6.14 -17.82 13.85
C ILE A 324 7.08 -17.71 12.64
N PRO A 325 8.40 -17.55 12.86
CA PRO A 325 9.39 -17.66 11.80
C PRO A 325 9.46 -19.10 11.28
N HIS A 326 9.27 -19.30 9.98
CA HIS A 326 9.43 -20.57 9.27
C HIS A 326 10.24 -20.35 8.00
N VAL A 327 11.47 -19.86 8.19
CA VAL A 327 12.38 -19.41 7.13
C VAL A 327 13.50 -20.44 6.98
N PHE A 328 13.66 -20.97 5.77
CA PHE A 328 14.76 -21.86 5.40
C PHE A 328 15.71 -21.11 4.48
N GLU A 329 16.97 -20.97 4.88
CA GLU A 329 17.97 -20.24 4.09
C GLU A 329 18.19 -20.90 2.72
N GLU A 330 17.96 -22.21 2.61
CA GLU A 330 18.04 -22.98 1.38
C GLU A 330 16.98 -22.56 0.34
N GLU A 331 15.87 -21.97 0.77
CA GLU A 331 14.84 -21.42 -0.12
C GLU A 331 15.16 -19.98 -0.56
N SER A 332 16.22 -19.37 0.00
CA SER A 332 16.53 -17.96 -0.22
C SER A 332 17.00 -17.71 -1.65
N LEU A 333 16.34 -16.77 -2.33
CA LEU A 333 16.70 -16.32 -3.67
C LEU A 333 17.16 -14.87 -3.61
N ASP A 334 18.10 -14.50 -4.49
CA ASP A 334 18.40 -13.09 -4.73
C ASP A 334 17.27 -12.47 -5.55
N ARG A 335 16.57 -11.47 -4.99
CA ARG A 335 15.41 -10.86 -5.66
C ARG A 335 15.85 -9.77 -6.61
N ASN A 336 16.93 -9.07 -6.32
CA ASN A 336 17.42 -7.94 -7.08
C ASN A 336 18.94 -7.83 -6.90
N ASN A 337 19.68 -7.43 -7.94
CA ASN A 337 21.14 -7.20 -7.94
C ASN A 337 21.65 -6.18 -6.88
N ALA A 338 20.78 -5.66 -6.01
CA ALA A 338 21.08 -4.76 -4.89
C ALA A 338 21.36 -5.50 -3.55
N GLY A 339 21.49 -6.83 -3.56
CA GLY A 339 21.77 -7.63 -2.36
C GLY A 339 20.56 -7.80 -1.44
N LEU A 340 19.36 -7.88 -2.03
CA LEU A 340 18.10 -8.18 -1.35
C LEU A 340 17.75 -9.65 -1.56
N THR A 341 18.07 -10.49 -0.57
CA THR A 341 17.68 -11.90 -0.57
C THR A 341 16.32 -12.11 0.08
N SER A 342 15.59 -13.17 -0.30
CA SER A 342 14.33 -13.55 0.34
C SER A 342 14.47 -13.72 1.86
N SER A 343 15.58 -14.30 2.32
CA SER A 343 15.90 -14.43 3.76
C SER A 343 16.09 -13.08 4.46
N SER A 344 16.77 -12.12 3.82
CA SER A 344 16.96 -10.77 4.38
C SER A 344 15.65 -9.99 4.46
N ILE A 345 14.76 -10.18 3.48
CA ILE A 345 13.42 -9.58 3.44
C ILE A 345 12.55 -10.20 4.55
N ALA A 346 12.62 -11.52 4.73
CA ALA A 346 11.93 -12.22 5.82
C ALA A 346 12.35 -11.66 7.18
N ALA A 347 13.66 -11.51 7.41
CA ALA A 347 14.21 -10.96 8.64
C ALA A 347 13.71 -9.52 8.87
N ALA A 348 13.76 -8.66 7.85
CA ALA A 348 13.31 -7.28 7.95
C ALA A 348 11.81 -7.17 8.26
N LEU A 349 10.97 -8.06 7.72
CA LEU A 349 9.54 -8.13 8.05
C LEU A 349 9.33 -8.63 9.49
N LEU A 350 10.07 -9.66 9.91
CA LEU A 350 10.01 -10.18 11.27
C LEU A 350 10.37 -9.09 12.29
N GLU A 351 11.41 -8.29 12.04
CA GLU A 351 11.80 -7.16 12.90
C GLU A 351 10.63 -6.20 13.18
N ASP A 352 9.84 -5.91 12.14
CA ASP A 352 8.67 -5.06 12.20
C ASP A 352 7.50 -5.71 12.98
N LEU A 353 7.31 -7.02 12.85
CA LEU A 353 6.29 -7.78 13.58
C LEU A 353 6.64 -7.88 15.08
N ILE A 354 7.87 -8.31 15.40
CA ILE A 354 8.26 -8.63 16.78
C ILE A 354 8.57 -7.40 17.65
N ARG A 355 8.84 -6.23 17.06
CA ARG A 355 8.95 -4.97 17.82
C ARG A 355 7.60 -4.47 18.35
N THR A 356 6.51 -5.13 17.96
CA THR A 356 5.19 -4.86 18.52
C THR A 356 5.15 -5.28 19.98
N ARG A 357 4.69 -4.40 20.87
CA ARG A 357 4.71 -4.61 22.34
C ARG A 357 4.14 -5.94 22.81
N ARG A 358 3.05 -6.37 22.17
CA ARG A 358 2.33 -7.60 22.51
C ARG A 358 2.63 -8.77 21.56
N ALA A 359 3.66 -8.62 20.72
CA ALA A 359 4.16 -9.72 19.93
C ALA A 359 5.06 -10.62 20.77
N LYS A 360 4.87 -11.92 20.58
CA LYS A 360 5.73 -12.94 21.13
C LYS A 360 6.16 -13.90 20.03
N VAL A 361 7.35 -14.45 20.19
CA VAL A 361 7.88 -15.53 19.36
C VAL A 361 8.15 -16.72 20.26
N PHE A 362 7.99 -17.92 19.72
CA PHE A 362 8.35 -19.14 20.43
C PHE A 362 9.86 -19.33 20.36
N ALA A 363 10.52 -19.36 21.51
CA ALA A 363 11.95 -19.43 21.61
C ALA A 363 12.37 -20.29 22.79
N ASN A 364 13.55 -20.90 22.66
CA ASN A 364 14.22 -21.50 23.79
C ASN A 364 14.91 -20.41 24.61
N VAL A 365 14.52 -20.26 25.87
CA VAL A 365 15.10 -19.28 26.80
C VAL A 365 15.96 -19.99 27.82
N ASN A 366 17.24 -19.61 27.88
CA ASN A 366 18.15 -20.07 28.92
C ASN A 366 17.88 -19.33 30.23
N HIS A 367 17.26 -20.02 31.19
CA HIS A 367 17.10 -19.57 32.58
C HIS A 367 18.18 -20.22 33.46
N GLY A 368 19.41 -19.74 33.34
CA GLY A 368 20.54 -20.28 34.11
C GLY A 368 20.93 -21.68 33.64
N GLU A 369 20.67 -22.70 34.46
CA GLU A 369 21.01 -24.12 34.16
C GLU A 369 19.95 -24.84 33.32
N TYR A 370 18.78 -24.24 33.09
CA TYR A 370 17.67 -24.87 32.37
C TYR A 370 17.25 -24.04 31.15
N SER A 371 16.96 -24.75 30.06
CA SER A 371 16.46 -24.22 28.80
C SER A 371 14.98 -24.58 28.68
N ILE A 372 14.08 -23.58 28.58
CA ILE A 372 12.63 -23.82 28.45
C ILE A 372 12.14 -23.17 27.17
N ASP A 373 11.43 -23.95 26.35
CA ASP A 373 10.73 -23.43 25.19
C ASP A 373 9.45 -22.71 25.64
N THR A 374 9.35 -21.42 25.33
CA THR A 374 8.20 -20.59 25.74
C THR A 374 8.00 -19.41 24.79
N PHE A 375 6.90 -18.69 24.98
CA PHE A 375 6.64 -17.45 24.25
C PHE A 375 7.31 -16.27 24.93
N VAL A 376 8.18 -15.58 24.19
CA VAL A 376 8.89 -14.40 24.68
C VAL A 376 8.66 -13.18 23.83
N ASN A 377 8.62 -12.03 24.49
CA ASN A 377 8.70 -10.74 23.83
C ASN A 377 10.16 -10.38 23.51
N LYS A 378 10.37 -9.71 22.38
CA LYS A 378 11.69 -9.24 21.91
C LYS A 378 12.48 -8.48 22.99
N PHE A 379 11.84 -7.53 23.65
CA PHE A 379 12.49 -6.61 24.58
C PHE A 379 12.75 -7.28 25.94
N GLU A 380 11.86 -8.18 26.37
CA GLU A 380 12.02 -8.94 27.61
C GLU A 380 13.14 -9.98 27.51
N ALA A 381 13.21 -10.71 26.40
CA ALA A 381 14.24 -11.72 26.17
C ALA A 381 15.53 -11.15 25.54
N LEU A 382 15.60 -9.83 25.31
CA LEU A 382 16.72 -9.16 24.65
C LEU A 382 17.14 -9.85 23.33
N LEU A 383 16.14 -10.24 22.54
CA LEU A 383 16.39 -10.94 21.28
C LEU A 383 17.26 -10.07 20.35
N GLY A 384 18.28 -10.69 19.78
CA GLY A 384 19.13 -10.09 18.77
C GLY A 384 18.39 -9.86 17.44
N PRO A 385 19.14 -9.53 16.36
CA PRO A 385 18.56 -9.37 15.03
C PRO A 385 17.83 -10.63 14.55
N MET A 386 16.69 -10.46 13.90
CA MET A 386 15.86 -11.58 13.41
C MET A 386 16.53 -12.45 12.36
N GLU A 387 17.48 -11.90 11.62
CA GLU A 387 18.34 -12.66 10.71
C GLU A 387 19.02 -13.87 11.40
N LYS A 388 19.39 -13.74 12.68
CA LYS A 388 20.01 -14.84 13.44
C LYS A 388 18.99 -15.78 14.07
N PHE A 389 17.76 -15.32 14.25
CA PHE A 389 16.72 -16.06 14.97
C PHE A 389 15.81 -16.85 14.04
N GLN A 390 15.59 -16.39 12.81
CA GLN A 390 14.64 -16.98 11.87
C GLN A 390 14.96 -18.43 11.45
N ASN A 391 16.20 -18.88 11.68
CA ASN A 391 16.67 -20.25 11.38
C ASN A 391 16.35 -21.26 12.51
N HIS A 392 15.65 -20.85 13.58
CA HIS A 392 15.16 -21.81 14.57
C HIS A 392 13.94 -22.55 13.99
N HIS A 393 14.18 -23.73 13.44
CA HIS A 393 13.18 -24.54 12.71
C HIS A 393 12.22 -25.28 13.63
N VAL A 394 11.49 -24.55 14.47
CA VAL A 394 10.39 -25.14 15.26
C VAL A 394 9.14 -25.24 14.39
N ASN A 395 8.49 -26.40 14.40
CA ASN A 395 7.33 -26.67 13.57
C ASN A 395 6.16 -25.73 13.95
N PRO A 396 5.60 -24.94 13.00
CA PRO A 396 4.46 -24.06 13.27
C PRO A 396 3.25 -24.77 13.88
N VAL A 397 3.01 -26.05 13.53
CA VAL A 397 1.94 -26.88 14.07
C VAL A 397 2.09 -27.07 15.59
N GLU A 398 3.31 -27.34 16.05
CA GLU A 398 3.62 -27.54 17.47
C GLU A 398 3.51 -26.24 18.25
N ILE A 399 3.96 -25.13 17.66
CA ILE A 399 3.84 -23.81 18.28
C ILE A 399 2.37 -23.44 18.49
N ILE A 400 1.50 -23.67 17.49
CA ILE A 400 0.06 -23.38 17.60
C ILE A 400 -0.61 -24.29 18.63
N GLU A 401 -0.21 -25.56 18.72
CA GLU A 401 -0.69 -26.47 19.75
C GLU A 401 -0.31 -25.96 21.15
N PHE A 402 0.96 -25.55 21.33
CA PHE A 402 1.45 -24.98 22.60
C PHE A 402 0.79 -23.63 22.93
N ALA A 403 0.43 -22.84 21.92
CA ALA A 403 -0.22 -21.55 22.05
C ALA A 403 -1.55 -21.59 22.80
N LYS A 404 -2.21 -22.77 22.91
CA LYS A 404 -3.42 -22.95 23.71
C LYS A 404 -3.27 -22.51 25.18
N THR A 405 -2.04 -22.37 25.67
CA THR A 405 -1.71 -21.87 27.01
C THR A 405 -1.79 -20.34 27.16
N GLU A 406 -1.83 -19.59 26.04
CA GLU A 406 -1.88 -18.13 26.02
C GLU A 406 -2.97 -17.61 25.07
N LEU A 407 -3.42 -16.36 25.30
CA LEU A 407 -4.44 -15.72 24.47
C LEU A 407 -3.81 -14.82 23.40
N PHE A 408 -3.84 -15.28 22.15
CA PHE A 408 -3.40 -14.57 20.96
C PHE A 408 -4.60 -14.16 20.10
N ASP A 409 -4.56 -12.93 19.59
CA ASP A 409 -5.52 -12.41 18.62
C ASP A 409 -5.11 -12.78 17.19
N PHE A 410 -3.80 -12.80 16.92
CA PHE A 410 -3.26 -13.09 15.61
C PHE A 410 -2.12 -14.10 15.69
N PHE A 411 -2.07 -14.99 14.71
CA PHE A 411 -0.92 -15.82 14.39
C PHE A 411 -0.36 -15.34 13.06
N VAL A 412 0.92 -15.01 12.98
CA VAL A 412 1.59 -14.60 11.74
C VAL A 412 2.73 -15.57 11.48
N VAL A 413 2.55 -16.44 10.49
CA VAL A 413 3.58 -17.38 10.02
C VAL A 413 4.32 -16.72 8.85
N VAL A 414 5.64 -16.56 8.96
CA VAL A 414 6.47 -15.98 7.90
C VAL A 414 7.36 -17.06 7.29
N THR A 415 7.25 -17.27 5.99
CA THR A 415 8.00 -18.26 5.21
C THR A 415 8.47 -17.68 3.88
N ILE A 416 9.42 -18.32 3.19
CA ILE A 416 9.88 -17.83 1.89
C ILE A 416 8.92 -18.25 0.77
N SER A 417 8.79 -19.56 0.53
CA SER A 417 8.02 -20.12 -0.59
C SER A 417 6.86 -21.04 -0.16
N ALA A 418 6.75 -21.32 1.14
CA ALA A 418 5.82 -22.30 1.72
C ALA A 418 5.98 -23.74 1.19
N HIS A 419 7.05 -24.07 0.45
CA HIS A 419 7.29 -25.44 -0.02
C HIS A 419 7.39 -26.45 1.13
N ASN A 420 8.01 -26.03 2.24
CA ASN A 420 8.17 -26.84 3.45
C ASN A 420 7.08 -26.56 4.50
N LEU A 421 5.95 -25.96 4.12
CA LEU A 421 4.88 -25.60 5.04
C LEU A 421 3.71 -26.61 4.94
N ALA A 422 3.43 -27.32 6.03
CA ALA A 422 2.26 -28.18 6.16
C ALA A 422 0.98 -27.34 6.39
N LEU A 423 0.56 -26.62 5.34
CA LEU A 423 -0.48 -25.60 5.41
C LEU A 423 -1.83 -26.14 5.95
N GLU A 424 -2.26 -27.32 5.51
CA GLU A 424 -3.50 -27.94 5.97
C GLU A 424 -3.47 -28.25 7.48
N ASP A 425 -2.36 -28.79 7.98
CA ASP A 425 -2.18 -29.13 9.39
C ASP A 425 -2.14 -27.87 10.27
N ILE A 426 -1.48 -26.80 9.79
CA ILE A 426 -1.45 -25.50 10.47
C ILE A 426 -2.87 -24.94 10.60
N ILE A 427 -3.66 -24.96 9.52
CA ILE A 427 -5.04 -24.46 9.53
C ILE A 427 -5.92 -25.31 10.46
N LEU A 428 -5.75 -26.63 10.43
CA LEU A 428 -6.46 -27.56 11.31
C LEU A 428 -6.17 -27.25 12.78
N LYS A 429 -4.89 -27.13 13.14
CA LYS A 429 -4.45 -26.82 14.52
C LYS A 429 -4.87 -25.42 14.96
N PHE A 430 -4.84 -24.46 14.05
CA PHE A 430 -5.35 -23.12 14.32
C PHE A 430 -6.86 -23.12 14.59
N ASN A 431 -7.65 -23.91 13.87
CA ASN A 431 -9.08 -24.04 14.14
C ASN A 431 -9.35 -24.71 15.50
N GLU A 432 -8.51 -25.66 15.93
CA GLU A 432 -8.56 -26.18 17.30
C GLU A 432 -8.21 -25.12 18.34
N TYR A 433 -7.19 -24.30 18.10
CA TYR A 433 -6.88 -23.16 18.98
C TYR A 433 -8.08 -22.22 19.11
N ARG A 434 -8.77 -21.91 18.00
CA ARG A 434 -9.97 -21.06 18.00
C ARG A 434 -11.11 -21.64 18.84
N SER A 435 -11.32 -22.94 18.80
CA SER A 435 -12.40 -23.57 19.55
C SER A 435 -12.13 -23.63 21.05
N ILE A 436 -10.87 -23.62 21.46
CA ILE A 436 -10.45 -23.78 22.87
C ILE A 436 -10.12 -22.44 23.54
N ALA A 437 -9.34 -21.58 22.88
CA ALA A 437 -8.70 -20.42 23.49
C ALA A 437 -9.29 -19.08 23.03
N ASN A 438 -9.37 -18.85 21.71
CA ASN A 438 -9.90 -17.58 21.19
C ASN A 438 -10.60 -17.76 19.83
N ALA A 439 -11.94 -17.78 19.87
CA ALA A 439 -12.79 -17.94 18.70
C ALA A 439 -12.64 -16.81 17.66
N PHE A 440 -12.18 -15.63 18.07
CA PHE A 440 -12.00 -14.48 17.18
C PHE A 440 -10.58 -14.34 16.64
N SER A 441 -9.67 -15.26 16.97
CA SER A 441 -8.30 -15.19 16.48
C SER A 441 -8.24 -15.37 14.96
N LYS A 442 -7.20 -14.79 14.33
CA LYS A 442 -6.93 -14.86 12.89
C LYS A 442 -5.54 -15.41 12.61
N LEU A 443 -5.42 -16.16 11.53
CA LEU A 443 -4.17 -16.70 11.01
C LEU A 443 -3.76 -15.94 9.75
N ILE A 444 -2.54 -15.44 9.71
CA ILE A 444 -1.94 -14.79 8.56
C ILE A 444 -0.70 -15.59 8.18
N ILE A 445 -0.62 -16.01 6.92
CA ILE A 445 0.52 -16.73 6.38
C ILE A 445 1.15 -15.85 5.33
N VAL A 446 2.42 -15.52 5.51
CA VAL A 446 3.18 -14.61 4.67
C VAL A 446 4.26 -15.40 3.95
N GLY A 447 4.13 -15.53 2.64
CA GLY A 447 5.20 -16.00 1.75
C GLY A 447 5.96 -14.81 1.18
N VAL A 448 7.25 -14.72 1.50
CA VAL A 448 8.12 -13.63 1.02
C VAL A 448 8.17 -13.60 -0.50
N ASP A 449 8.34 -14.76 -1.14
CA ASP A 449 8.40 -14.85 -2.59
C ASP A 449 7.04 -15.10 -3.18
N ASN A 450 6.50 -16.29 -2.95
CA ASN A 450 5.18 -16.68 -3.42
C ASN A 450 4.54 -17.70 -2.48
N LEU A 451 3.22 -17.67 -2.38
CA LEU A 451 2.44 -18.75 -1.78
C LEU A 451 1.72 -19.56 -2.87
N PRO A 452 1.62 -20.90 -2.72
CA PRO A 452 0.83 -21.70 -3.63
C PRO A 452 -0.65 -21.30 -3.56
N ARG A 453 -1.29 -21.14 -4.72
CA ARG A 453 -2.73 -20.88 -4.79
C ARG A 453 -3.48 -22.16 -4.37
N GLN A 454 -4.00 -22.17 -3.15
CA GLN A 454 -4.85 -23.26 -2.67
C GLN A 454 -6.33 -22.92 -2.85
N ARG A 455 -7.02 -23.75 -3.64
CA ARG A 455 -8.46 -23.61 -3.88
C ARG A 455 -9.23 -23.78 -2.57
N GLY A 456 -10.17 -22.87 -2.31
CA GLY A 456 -11.08 -22.94 -1.15
C GLY A 456 -10.67 -22.12 0.07
N LEU A 457 -9.40 -21.69 0.19
CA LEU A 457 -8.96 -20.79 1.27
C LEU A 457 -9.35 -19.32 1.02
N GLU A 458 -9.65 -18.98 -0.23
CA GLU A 458 -9.94 -17.61 -0.71
C GLU A 458 -11.13 -16.92 -0.01
N HIS A 459 -12.01 -17.72 0.59
CA HIS A 459 -13.26 -17.29 1.23
C HIS A 459 -13.27 -17.47 2.76
N LEU A 460 -12.17 -17.91 3.36
CA LEU A 460 -12.08 -18.03 4.81
C LEU A 460 -11.83 -16.66 5.45
N ASP A 461 -12.70 -16.24 6.36
CA ASP A 461 -12.58 -14.94 7.04
C ASP A 461 -11.49 -14.92 8.13
N ASN A 462 -11.12 -16.08 8.64
CA ASN A 462 -10.16 -16.25 9.73
C ASN A 462 -8.74 -16.59 9.28
N VAL A 463 -8.52 -16.82 7.98
CA VAL A 463 -7.20 -17.12 7.39
C VAL A 463 -6.91 -16.09 6.30
N MET A 464 -5.71 -15.53 6.30
CA MET A 464 -5.23 -14.62 5.25
C MET A 464 -3.89 -15.13 4.71
N LEU A 465 -3.74 -15.08 3.39
CA LEU A 465 -2.53 -15.46 2.69
C LEU A 465 -1.91 -14.19 2.09
N VAL A 466 -0.68 -13.87 2.43
CA VAL A 466 0.07 -12.73 1.87
C VAL A 466 1.22 -13.28 1.05
N SER A 467 1.25 -12.95 -0.23
CA SER A 467 2.21 -13.47 -1.20
C SER A 467 3.00 -12.33 -1.83
N GLY A 468 4.32 -12.41 -1.81
CA GLY A 468 5.22 -11.51 -2.53
C GLY A 468 5.59 -10.25 -1.76
N VAL A 469 6.23 -10.40 -0.60
CA VAL A 469 6.60 -9.28 0.30
C VAL A 469 7.46 -8.24 -0.42
N ASN A 470 7.08 -6.98 -0.24
CA ASN A 470 7.74 -5.77 -0.73
C ASN A 470 7.92 -4.72 0.38
N GLU A 471 8.50 -3.57 0.06
CA GLU A 471 8.81 -2.47 0.98
C GLU A 471 7.61 -1.91 1.74
N ASN A 472 6.40 -2.22 1.27
CA ASN A 472 5.14 -1.67 1.74
C ASN A 472 4.28 -2.69 2.50
N THR A 473 4.70 -3.96 2.53
CA THR A 473 3.90 -5.07 3.04
C THR A 473 3.58 -4.93 4.53
N PHE A 474 4.54 -4.48 5.35
CA PHE A 474 4.28 -4.31 6.77
C PHE A 474 3.28 -3.18 7.07
N LEU A 475 3.22 -2.14 6.25
CA LEU A 475 2.21 -1.08 6.41
C LEU A 475 0.79 -1.62 6.20
N VAL A 476 0.64 -2.57 5.29
CA VAL A 476 -0.62 -3.30 5.07
C VAL A 476 -0.93 -4.21 6.27
N LEU A 477 0.04 -5.02 6.70
CA LEU A 477 -0.12 -5.91 7.86
C LEU A 477 -0.45 -5.14 9.15
N ASP A 478 0.21 -4.02 9.43
CA ASP A 478 -0.06 -3.19 10.61
C ASP A 478 -1.52 -2.69 10.65
N LYS A 479 -2.11 -2.37 9.49
CA LYS A 479 -3.53 -2.01 9.44
C LYS A 479 -4.42 -3.23 9.72
N ILE A 480 -4.10 -4.41 9.19
CA ILE A 480 -4.82 -5.65 9.51
C ILE A 480 -4.73 -5.94 11.02
N LEU A 481 -3.55 -5.82 11.62
CA LEU A 481 -3.35 -6.07 13.05
C LEU A 481 -4.05 -5.05 13.96
N ARG A 482 -4.43 -3.87 13.45
CA ARG A 482 -5.15 -2.84 14.21
C ARG A 482 -6.66 -2.90 14.04
N PHE A 483 -7.15 -3.20 12.84
CA PHE A 483 -8.57 -3.12 12.48
C PHE A 483 -9.21 -4.48 12.19
N GLY A 484 -8.40 -5.53 12.06
CA GLY A 484 -8.83 -6.89 11.82
C GLY A 484 -9.45 -7.56 13.04
#